data_AF-F0SGA1-F1
#
_entry.id   AF-F0SGA1-F1
#
_cell.length_a   1.000
_cell.length_b   1.000
_cell.length_c   1.000
_cell.angle_alpha   90.00
_cell.angle_beta   90.00
_cell.angle_gamma   90.00
#
_symmetry.space_group_name_H-M   'P 1'
#
loop_
_entity.id
_entity.type
_entity.pdbx_description
1 polymer ?
#
loop_
_entity_poly.entity_id
_entity_poly.type
_entity_poly.pdbx_seq_one_letter_code
_entity_poly.pdbx_strand_id
1 'polypeptide(L)'
;MIRQLFLILCIMRSTAVAYAEEPNAAETLDPEALIKRSYAVKKERKEVIAALIEAVEQDERELVHYWHEPTTMYMIWRLGNLKAEEAIPLLILRLTYLPHAQEHSLGKLRTYDYYPAASSLVDIGYPAAKAVVSVISNTKSTDEEVEIAAWVILCALAQNQFDPQERDRGRAVAFLKEWIRIRGDEEVRDNYYRAVHFIWDHEPSLEPPARVKKLVEIREKYSKPLPETPYNGGGFF
;
A
#
# COMPACT_ATOMS: atom_id res chain seq x y z
N MET A 1 -20.54 9.48 14.80
CA MET A 1 -20.32 8.71 16.05
C MET A 1 -20.43 7.19 15.86
N ILE A 2 -21.48 6.65 15.24
CA ILE A 2 -21.66 5.18 15.01
C ILE A 2 -20.57 4.59 14.09
N ARG A 3 -20.15 5.28 13.03
CA ARG A 3 -19.11 4.81 12.10
C ARG A 3 -17.71 4.68 12.71
N GLN A 4 -17.31 5.60 13.60
CA GLN A 4 -16.01 5.52 14.29
C GLN A 4 -15.96 4.35 15.28
N LEU A 5 -17.07 4.04 15.95
CA LEU A 5 -17.19 2.86 16.81
C LEU A 5 -17.10 1.56 16.00
N PHE A 6 -17.75 1.50 14.83
CA PHE A 6 -17.64 0.36 13.91
C PHE A 6 -16.20 0.16 13.43
N LEU A 7 -15.52 1.25 13.06
CA LEU A 7 -14.12 1.24 12.66
C LEU A 7 -13.18 0.74 13.76
N ILE A 8 -13.33 1.26 14.98
CA ILE A 8 -12.53 0.84 16.14
C ILE A 8 -12.79 -0.64 16.43
N LEU A 9 -14.03 -1.10 16.31
CA LEU A 9 -14.37 -2.52 16.41
C LEU A 9 -13.71 -3.35 15.30
N CYS A 10 -13.70 -2.92 14.05
CA CYS A 10 -12.98 -3.60 12.96
C CYS A 10 -11.46 -3.65 13.21
N ILE A 11 -10.88 -2.59 13.75
CA ILE A 11 -9.44 -2.48 14.09
C ILE A 11 -9.06 -3.39 15.27
N MET A 12 -9.87 -3.41 16.33
CA MET A 12 -9.69 -4.28 17.49
C MET A 12 -9.94 -5.75 17.14
N ARG A 13 -10.94 -6.03 16.30
CA ARG A 13 -11.27 -7.39 15.89
C ARG A 13 -10.25 -7.96 14.90
N SER A 14 -9.76 -7.13 13.98
CA SER A 14 -8.64 -7.54 13.12
C SER A 14 -7.36 -7.79 13.91
N THR A 15 -7.09 -7.06 15.00
CA THR A 15 -5.89 -7.31 15.84
C THR A 15 -6.05 -8.62 16.59
N ALA A 16 -7.22 -8.85 17.19
CA ALA A 16 -7.52 -10.14 17.81
C ALA A 16 -7.39 -11.33 16.83
N VAL A 17 -7.81 -11.17 15.57
CA VAL A 17 -7.69 -12.22 14.54
C VAL A 17 -6.25 -12.38 14.02
N ALA A 18 -5.50 -11.29 13.85
CA ALA A 18 -4.11 -11.33 13.40
C ALA A 18 -3.17 -11.91 14.48
N TYR A 19 -3.48 -11.68 15.76
CA TYR A 19 -2.75 -12.17 16.93
C TYR A 19 -3.46 -13.34 17.63
N ALA A 20 -4.44 -13.97 16.98
CA ALA A 20 -4.95 -15.25 17.44
C ALA A 20 -3.85 -16.28 17.15
N GLU A 21 -2.86 -16.32 18.05
CA GLU A 21 -1.83 -17.35 18.09
C GLU A 21 -2.51 -18.71 18.05
N GLU A 22 -1.81 -19.67 17.43
CA GLU A 22 -2.17 -21.08 17.50
C GLU A 22 -2.55 -21.43 18.94
N PRO A 23 -3.65 -22.18 19.15
CA PRO A 23 -4.15 -22.45 20.48
C PRO A 23 -3.01 -22.96 21.36
N ASN A 24 -2.78 -22.30 22.50
CA ASN A 24 -1.86 -22.76 23.53
C ASN A 24 -1.99 -24.28 23.65
N ALA A 25 -0.90 -24.99 23.35
CA ALA A 25 -0.85 -26.45 23.24
C ALA A 25 -1.30 -27.20 24.52
N ALA A 26 -1.59 -26.46 25.59
CA ALA A 26 -2.02 -26.99 26.88
C ALA A 26 -3.55 -27.07 27.09
N GLU A 27 -4.41 -26.45 26.28
CA GLU A 27 -5.83 -26.27 26.67
C GLU A 27 -6.94 -26.90 25.82
N THR A 28 -6.68 -27.59 24.71
CA THR A 28 -7.75 -28.38 24.05
C THR A 28 -7.18 -29.59 23.29
N LEU A 29 -7.35 -30.78 23.86
CA LEU A 29 -7.01 -32.08 23.25
C LEU A 29 -8.09 -32.60 22.29
N ASP A 30 -9.20 -31.88 22.11
CA ASP A 30 -10.30 -32.30 21.23
C ASP A 30 -10.12 -31.74 19.81
N PRO A 31 -9.81 -32.58 18.81
CA PRO A 31 -9.65 -32.17 17.43
C PRO A 31 -10.91 -31.54 16.83
N GLU A 32 -12.11 -31.95 17.26
CA GLU A 32 -13.37 -31.39 16.75
C GLU A 32 -13.57 -29.95 17.21
N ALA A 33 -13.25 -29.66 18.47
CA ALA A 33 -13.27 -28.30 19.02
C ALA A 33 -12.25 -27.39 18.30
N LEU A 34 -11.04 -27.89 18.02
CA LEU A 34 -10.01 -27.16 17.28
C LEU A 34 -10.47 -26.85 15.85
N ILE A 35 -11.04 -27.84 15.15
CA ILE A 35 -11.57 -27.66 13.80
C ILE A 35 -12.70 -26.62 13.79
N LYS A 36 -13.66 -26.72 14.71
CA LYS A 36 -14.78 -25.77 14.83
C LYS A 36 -14.30 -24.35 15.11
N ARG A 37 -13.32 -24.18 16.00
CA ARG A 37 -12.69 -22.88 16.28
C ARG A 37 -11.96 -22.34 15.06
N SER A 38 -11.23 -23.18 14.33
CA SER A 38 -10.53 -22.76 13.10
C SER A 38 -11.51 -22.26 12.03
N TYR A 39 -12.67 -22.92 11.87
CA TYR A 39 -13.73 -22.46 10.97
C TYR A 39 -14.34 -21.13 11.41
N ALA A 40 -14.58 -20.96 12.71
CA ALA A 40 -15.09 -19.70 13.26
C ALA A 40 -14.11 -18.54 13.00
N VAL A 41 -12.82 -18.74 13.26
CA VAL A 41 -11.77 -17.74 13.00
C VAL A 41 -11.67 -17.43 11.51
N LYS A 42 -11.72 -18.44 10.63
CA LYS A 42 -11.74 -18.23 9.17
C LYS A 42 -12.94 -17.40 8.72
N LYS A 43 -14.13 -17.68 9.26
CA LYS A 43 -15.35 -16.93 8.95
C LYS A 43 -15.24 -15.49 9.41
N GLU A 44 -14.80 -15.28 10.65
CA GLU A 44 -14.60 -13.95 11.23
C GLU A 44 -13.55 -13.13 10.47
N ARG A 45 -12.44 -13.76 10.06
CA ARG A 45 -11.43 -13.12 9.20
C ARG A 45 -12.04 -12.61 7.90
N LYS A 46 -12.89 -13.41 7.24
CA LYS A 46 -13.56 -13.00 6.00
C LYS A 46 -14.50 -11.81 6.20
N GLU A 47 -15.29 -11.83 7.26
CA GLU A 47 -16.20 -10.73 7.62
C GLU A 47 -15.43 -9.44 7.90
N VAL A 48 -14.31 -9.53 8.63
CA VAL A 48 -13.44 -8.39 8.92
C VAL A 48 -12.78 -7.85 7.65
N ILE A 49 -12.26 -8.72 6.76
CA ILE A 49 -11.67 -8.30 5.48
C ILE A 49 -12.71 -7.58 4.62
N ALA A 50 -13.92 -8.14 4.48
CA ALA A 50 -14.98 -7.53 3.70
C ALA A 50 -15.37 -6.14 4.24
N ALA A 51 -15.49 -6.00 5.56
CA ALA A 51 -15.78 -4.72 6.20
C ALA A 51 -14.65 -3.68 6.01
N LEU A 52 -13.38 -4.12 6.04
CA LEU A 52 -12.24 -3.25 5.77
C LEU A 52 -12.22 -2.77 4.32
N ILE A 53 -12.47 -3.66 3.35
CA ILE A 53 -12.58 -3.31 1.92
C ILE A 53 -13.69 -2.27 1.73
N GLU A 54 -14.89 -2.53 2.25
CA GLU A 54 -16.03 -1.62 2.15
C GLU A 54 -15.72 -0.24 2.76
N ALA A 55 -15.06 -0.22 3.93
CA ALA A 55 -14.70 1.04 4.59
C ALA A 55 -13.68 1.86 3.78
N VAL A 56 -12.68 1.19 3.18
CA VAL A 56 -11.68 1.84 2.31
C VAL A 56 -12.34 2.41 1.04
N GLU A 57 -13.28 1.68 0.43
CA GLU A 57 -14.04 2.14 -0.75
C GLU A 57 -15.01 3.28 -0.43
N GLN A 58 -15.67 3.27 0.75
CA GLN A 58 -16.62 4.30 1.14
C GLN A 58 -15.96 5.67 1.42
N ASP A 59 -14.76 5.67 1.99
CA ASP A 59 -14.00 6.90 2.27
C ASP A 59 -13.67 7.69 0.99
N GLU A 60 -13.69 7.03 -0.17
CA GLU A 60 -13.50 7.65 -1.49
C GLU A 60 -14.59 8.67 -1.85
N ARG A 61 -15.81 8.46 -1.35
CA ARG A 61 -16.97 9.32 -1.65
C ARG A 61 -17.02 10.57 -0.78
N GLU A 62 -16.27 10.61 0.32
CA GLU A 62 -16.25 11.72 1.29
C GLU A 62 -15.00 12.62 1.14
N LEU A 63 -14.06 12.28 0.24
CA LEU A 63 -12.81 12.99 -0.06
C LEU A 63 -12.95 14.47 -0.49
N VAL A 64 -14.15 14.99 -0.69
CA VAL A 64 -14.33 16.42 -0.98
C VAL A 64 -14.12 17.27 0.27
N HIS A 65 -14.30 16.71 1.48
CA HIS A 65 -14.22 17.48 2.71
C HIS A 65 -13.73 16.59 3.87
N TYR A 66 -12.58 16.95 4.46
CA TYR A 66 -12.05 16.55 5.77
C TYR A 66 -10.75 15.72 5.83
N TRP A 67 -9.92 16.19 6.75
CA TRP A 67 -8.59 15.77 7.15
C TRP A 67 -8.59 14.45 7.97
N HIS A 68 -9.13 13.35 7.42
CA HIS A 68 -9.28 12.07 8.14
C HIS A 68 -8.37 10.92 7.65
N GLU A 69 -7.21 11.27 7.11
CA GLU A 69 -6.26 10.36 6.46
C GLU A 69 -5.58 9.24 7.28
N PRO A 70 -5.36 9.36 8.61
CA PRO A 70 -4.66 8.29 9.36
C PRO A 70 -5.41 6.96 9.34
N THR A 71 -6.73 7.04 9.18
CA THR A 71 -7.65 5.92 9.37
C THR A 71 -7.67 4.99 8.18
N THR A 72 -7.70 5.54 6.96
CA THR A 72 -7.71 4.76 5.71
C THR A 72 -6.34 4.15 5.44
N MET A 73 -5.26 4.87 5.74
CA MET A 73 -3.91 4.31 5.78
C MET A 73 -3.86 3.08 6.70
N TYR A 74 -4.39 3.20 7.92
CA TYR A 74 -4.40 2.09 8.88
C TYR A 74 -5.19 0.89 8.35
N MET A 75 -6.39 1.11 7.79
CA MET A 75 -7.21 0.03 7.20
C MET A 75 -6.48 -0.69 6.07
N ILE A 76 -5.82 0.06 5.19
CA ILE A 76 -5.01 -0.49 4.10
C ILE A 76 -3.91 -1.39 4.68
N TRP A 77 -3.13 -0.93 5.65
CA TRP A 77 -2.12 -1.76 6.31
C TRP A 77 -2.70 -3.00 6.99
N ARG A 78 -3.92 -2.93 7.55
CA ARG A 78 -4.57 -4.11 8.12
C ARG A 78 -4.90 -5.16 7.07
N LEU A 79 -5.27 -4.77 5.86
CA LEU A 79 -5.48 -5.70 4.75
C LEU A 79 -4.19 -6.45 4.40
N GLY A 80 -3.05 -5.75 4.39
CA GLY A 80 -1.72 -6.35 4.24
C GLY A 80 -1.38 -7.35 5.35
N ASN A 81 -1.50 -6.93 6.61
CA ASN A 81 -1.25 -7.78 7.78
C ASN A 81 -2.13 -9.03 7.81
N LEU A 82 -3.38 -8.91 7.38
CA LEU A 82 -4.31 -10.02 7.29
C LEU A 82 -4.07 -10.90 6.06
N LYS A 83 -3.09 -10.60 5.20
CA LYS A 83 -2.83 -11.30 3.93
C LYS A 83 -4.11 -11.47 3.09
N ALA A 84 -4.88 -10.38 2.97
CA ALA A 84 -6.19 -10.39 2.33
C ALA A 84 -6.06 -10.36 0.80
N GLU A 85 -5.99 -11.55 0.17
CA GLU A 85 -5.92 -11.66 -1.30
C GLU A 85 -7.12 -11.03 -2.01
N GLU A 86 -8.29 -11.05 -1.36
CA GLU A 86 -9.52 -10.46 -1.88
C GLU A 86 -9.42 -8.93 -2.03
N ALA A 87 -8.51 -8.27 -1.28
CA ALA A 87 -8.29 -6.83 -1.36
C ALA A 87 -7.31 -6.41 -2.46
N ILE A 88 -6.63 -7.35 -3.12
CA ILE A 88 -5.60 -7.03 -4.13
C ILE A 88 -6.10 -6.06 -5.21
N PRO A 89 -7.30 -6.22 -5.83
CA PRO A 89 -7.77 -5.29 -6.86
C PRO A 89 -7.91 -3.85 -6.35
N LEU A 90 -8.44 -3.68 -5.14
CA LEU A 90 -8.58 -2.38 -4.48
C LEU A 90 -7.21 -1.75 -4.17
N LEU A 91 -6.27 -2.56 -3.68
CA LEU A 91 -4.92 -2.10 -3.38
C LEU A 91 -4.14 -1.71 -4.64
N ILE A 92 -4.36 -2.39 -5.77
CA ILE A 92 -3.78 -2.00 -7.07
C ILE A 92 -4.35 -0.67 -7.54
N LEU A 93 -5.66 -0.44 -7.41
CA LEU A 93 -6.28 0.84 -7.74
C LEU A 93 -5.66 2.00 -6.93
N ARG A 94 -5.19 1.70 -5.71
CA ARG A 94 -4.55 2.65 -4.80
C ARG A 94 -3.04 2.48 -4.73
N LEU A 95 -2.40 1.85 -5.73
CA LEU A 95 -0.98 1.52 -5.70
C LEU A 95 -0.11 2.74 -5.38
N THR A 96 -0.48 3.89 -5.94
CA THR A 96 0.21 5.15 -5.77
C THR A 96 -0.51 6.07 -4.77
N TYR A 97 -1.39 5.60 -3.90
CA TYR A 97 -2.01 6.44 -2.87
C TYR A 97 -0.99 6.85 -1.79
N LEU A 98 -0.97 8.14 -1.43
CA LEU A 98 -0.14 8.72 -0.35
C LEU A 98 -1.01 9.60 0.55
N PRO A 99 -1.05 9.34 1.87
CA PRO A 99 -1.71 10.23 2.82
C PRO A 99 -0.89 11.52 3.06
N HIS A 100 -1.52 12.70 3.04
CA HIS A 100 -0.91 13.99 3.38
C HIS A 100 -0.22 13.99 4.76
N ALA A 101 -0.69 13.19 5.72
CA ALA A 101 -0.10 13.07 7.06
C ALA A 101 1.37 12.59 7.07
N GLN A 102 1.86 11.91 6.03
CA GLN A 102 3.26 11.51 5.93
C GLN A 102 4.18 12.55 5.29
N GLU A 103 3.64 13.66 4.76
CA GLU A 103 4.41 14.69 4.05
C GLU A 103 5.48 15.39 4.92
N HIS A 104 5.35 15.37 6.24
CA HIS A 104 6.32 16.02 7.15
C HIS A 104 7.38 15.06 7.70
N SER A 105 7.19 13.75 7.50
CA SER A 105 8.10 12.67 7.93
C SER A 105 8.89 12.04 6.77
N LEU A 106 8.85 12.65 5.58
CA LEU A 106 9.48 12.16 4.36
C LEU A 106 11.02 12.15 4.38
N GLY A 107 11.63 12.82 5.35
CA GLY A 107 13.07 12.68 5.55
C GLY A 107 13.36 11.34 6.20
N LYS A 108 13.86 10.36 5.42
CA LYS A 108 14.44 9.05 5.81
C LYS A 108 13.57 7.80 5.58
N LEU A 109 12.35 7.92 5.06
CA LEU A 109 11.55 6.75 4.68
C LEU A 109 11.85 6.34 3.23
N ARG A 110 11.74 5.04 2.91
CA ARG A 110 11.97 4.55 1.55
C ARG A 110 10.74 4.80 0.69
N THR A 111 10.91 4.85 -0.64
CA THR A 111 9.83 5.12 -1.61
C THR A 111 8.52 4.39 -1.28
N TYR A 112 8.55 3.12 -0.89
CA TYR A 112 7.34 2.34 -0.62
C TYR A 112 6.70 2.56 0.76
N ASP A 113 7.45 3.03 1.76
CA ASP A 113 6.91 3.34 3.09
C ASP A 113 5.88 4.49 3.00
N TYR A 114 5.99 5.27 1.92
CA TYR A 114 5.04 6.30 1.50
C TYR A 114 3.74 5.75 0.91
N TYR A 115 3.70 4.50 0.46
CA TYR A 115 2.56 3.92 -0.24
C TYR A 115 1.95 2.77 0.56
N PRO A 116 0.94 3.05 1.41
CA PRO A 116 0.31 2.04 2.26
C PRO A 116 -0.18 0.82 1.47
N ALA A 117 -0.71 1.05 0.26
CA ALA A 117 -1.21 -0.03 -0.58
C ALA A 117 -0.08 -0.91 -1.14
N ALA A 118 1.03 -0.31 -1.59
CA ALA A 118 2.19 -1.05 -2.05
C ALA A 118 2.81 -1.89 -0.93
N SER A 119 2.98 -1.32 0.27
CA SER A 119 3.44 -2.05 1.45
C SER A 119 2.51 -3.22 1.78
N SER A 120 1.19 -3.01 1.71
CA SER A 120 0.21 -4.06 1.99
C SER A 120 0.20 -5.17 0.94
N LEU A 121 0.44 -4.83 -0.33
CA LEU A 121 0.61 -5.82 -1.41
C LEU A 121 1.87 -6.64 -1.21
N VAL A 122 2.98 -6.03 -0.77
CA VAL A 122 4.17 -6.78 -0.36
C VAL A 122 3.86 -7.72 0.77
N ASP A 123 3.12 -7.27 1.80
CA ASP A 123 2.69 -8.15 2.86
C ASP A 123 1.90 -9.35 2.34
N ILE A 124 0.93 -9.16 1.44
CA ILE A 124 0.18 -10.27 0.85
C ILE A 124 1.09 -11.27 0.10
N GLY A 125 2.16 -10.80 -0.52
CA GLY A 125 3.22 -11.65 -1.09
C GLY A 125 2.93 -12.11 -2.52
N TYR A 126 3.22 -13.38 -2.82
CA TYR A 126 3.19 -13.91 -4.20
C TYR A 126 1.87 -13.67 -4.98
N PRO A 127 0.66 -13.83 -4.38
CA PRO A 127 -0.59 -13.53 -5.08
C PRO A 127 -0.66 -12.08 -5.57
N ALA A 128 -0.21 -11.14 -4.74
CA ALA A 128 -0.15 -9.72 -5.09
C ALA A 128 0.91 -9.45 -6.16
N ALA A 129 2.11 -10.04 -6.06
CA ALA A 129 3.14 -9.92 -7.10
C ALA A 129 2.62 -10.35 -8.48
N LYS A 130 1.84 -11.43 -8.54
CA LYS A 130 1.23 -11.91 -9.78
C LYS A 130 0.19 -10.94 -10.33
N ALA A 131 -0.65 -10.36 -9.47
CA ALA A 131 -1.68 -9.43 -9.89
C ALA A 131 -1.08 -8.10 -10.38
N VAL A 132 -0.05 -7.58 -9.69
CA VAL A 132 0.59 -6.30 -9.99
C VAL A 132 1.29 -6.27 -11.36
N VAL A 133 1.60 -7.44 -11.95
CA VAL A 133 2.05 -7.52 -13.36
C VAL A 133 1.06 -6.87 -14.33
N SER A 134 -0.24 -6.80 -14.00
CA SER A 134 -1.23 -6.10 -14.83
C SER A 134 -0.93 -4.60 -14.96
N VAL A 135 -0.30 -3.99 -13.96
CA VAL A 135 0.15 -2.59 -13.99
C VAL A 135 1.30 -2.44 -14.97
N ILE A 136 2.31 -3.31 -14.88
CA ILE A 136 3.44 -3.31 -15.83
C ILE A 136 2.94 -3.58 -17.26
N SER A 137 1.93 -4.43 -17.41
CA SER A 137 1.34 -4.77 -18.71
C SER A 137 0.41 -3.69 -19.28
N ASN A 138 0.10 -2.64 -18.52
CA ASN A 138 -0.75 -1.56 -18.97
C ASN A 138 0.10 -0.47 -19.63
N THR A 139 -0.02 -0.29 -20.95
CA THR A 139 0.73 0.71 -21.72
C THR A 139 0.44 2.15 -21.28
N LYS A 140 -0.65 2.38 -20.54
CA LYS A 140 -1.00 3.69 -19.98
C LYS A 140 -0.42 3.94 -18.59
N SER A 141 0.28 2.97 -18.00
CA SER A 141 0.88 3.14 -16.68
C SER A 141 2.03 4.16 -16.71
N THR A 142 1.99 5.04 -15.71
CA THR A 142 3.00 6.06 -15.46
C THR A 142 4.32 5.44 -14.99
N ASP A 143 5.42 6.20 -15.07
CA ASP A 143 6.71 5.76 -14.54
C ASP A 143 6.63 5.37 -13.06
N GLU A 144 5.92 6.18 -12.25
CA GLU A 144 5.73 5.95 -10.82
C GLU A 144 4.97 4.64 -10.55
N GLU A 145 3.89 4.37 -11.30
CA GLU A 145 3.14 3.12 -11.18
C GLU A 145 3.99 1.90 -11.53
N VAL A 146 4.80 1.99 -12.60
CA VAL A 146 5.69 0.92 -13.03
C VAL A 146 6.80 0.68 -12.01
N GLU A 147 7.39 1.74 -11.46
CA GLU A 147 8.41 1.68 -10.41
C GLU A 147 7.87 0.99 -9.14
N ILE A 148 6.73 1.46 -8.62
CA ILE A 148 6.13 0.90 -7.40
C ILE A 148 5.68 -0.54 -7.65
N ALA A 149 5.13 -0.85 -8.82
CA ALA A 149 4.76 -2.21 -9.20
C ALA A 149 5.97 -3.16 -9.23
N ALA A 150 7.08 -2.72 -9.83
CA ALA A 150 8.32 -3.48 -9.88
C ALA A 150 8.89 -3.74 -8.48
N TRP A 151 8.81 -2.74 -7.60
CA TRP A 151 9.21 -2.88 -6.20
C TRP A 151 8.34 -3.90 -5.45
N VAL A 152 7.01 -3.83 -5.60
CA VAL A 152 6.10 -4.79 -4.97
C VAL A 152 6.46 -6.22 -5.39
N ILE A 153 6.74 -6.44 -6.68
CA ILE A 153 7.15 -7.76 -7.19
C ILE A 153 8.47 -8.20 -6.54
N LEU A 154 9.47 -7.33 -6.50
CA LEU A 154 10.77 -7.65 -5.90
C LEU A 154 10.63 -8.07 -4.44
N CYS A 155 10.00 -7.22 -3.62
CA CYS A 155 9.90 -7.46 -2.18
C CYS A 155 8.96 -8.61 -1.83
N ALA A 156 7.83 -8.76 -2.53
CA ALA A 156 6.93 -9.90 -2.33
C ALA A 156 7.61 -11.24 -2.64
N LEU A 157 8.49 -11.29 -3.64
CA LEU A 157 9.25 -12.51 -4.00
C LEU A 157 10.45 -12.77 -3.09
N ALA A 158 11.05 -11.70 -2.55
CA ALA A 158 12.10 -11.74 -1.54
C ALA A 158 11.58 -12.04 -0.13
N GLN A 159 10.29 -12.42 0.01
CA GLN A 159 9.64 -12.67 1.31
C GLN A 159 9.68 -11.47 2.27
N ASN A 160 9.46 -10.27 1.72
CA ASN A 160 9.35 -9.02 2.47
C ASN A 160 10.66 -8.62 3.17
N GLN A 161 11.79 -9.02 2.61
CA GLN A 161 13.10 -8.56 3.08
C GLN A 161 13.31 -7.08 2.76
N PHE A 162 13.87 -6.38 3.74
CA PHE A 162 14.24 -4.97 3.63
C PHE A 162 15.44 -4.74 2.69
N ASP A 163 16.22 -5.76 2.34
CA ASP A 163 17.33 -5.62 1.41
C ASP A 163 17.38 -6.84 0.46
N PRO A 164 16.77 -6.72 -0.74
CA PRO A 164 16.73 -7.82 -1.69
C PRO A 164 18.13 -8.16 -2.21
N GLN A 165 18.57 -9.39 -1.92
CA GLN A 165 19.84 -9.91 -2.41
C GLN A 165 19.82 -10.08 -3.93
N GLU A 166 20.99 -10.17 -4.55
CA GLU A 166 21.16 -10.38 -6.00
C GLU A 166 20.34 -11.60 -6.50
N ARG A 167 20.28 -12.67 -5.70
CA ARG A 167 19.45 -13.85 -5.99
C ARG A 167 17.97 -13.48 -6.14
N ASP A 168 17.43 -12.62 -5.29
CA ASP A 168 16.02 -12.24 -5.32
C ASP A 168 15.71 -11.26 -6.45
N ARG A 169 16.63 -10.35 -6.77
CA ARG A 169 16.56 -9.52 -7.99
C ARG A 169 16.50 -10.40 -9.25
N GLY A 170 17.37 -11.40 -9.32
CA GLY A 170 17.36 -12.41 -10.38
C GLY A 170 16.03 -13.17 -10.48
N ARG A 171 15.43 -13.55 -9.33
CA ARG A 171 14.11 -14.19 -9.28
C ARG A 171 12.99 -13.27 -9.77
N ALA A 172 12.99 -12.00 -9.37
CA ALA A 172 12.00 -11.02 -9.81
C ALA A 172 12.08 -10.75 -11.32
N VAL A 173 13.28 -10.66 -11.87
CA VAL A 173 13.50 -10.49 -13.32
C VAL A 173 13.07 -11.74 -14.09
N ALA A 174 13.41 -12.95 -13.60
CA ALA A 174 12.95 -14.20 -14.20
C ALA A 174 11.42 -14.31 -14.18
N PHE A 175 10.79 -13.90 -13.09
CA PHE A 175 9.34 -13.84 -12.94
C PHE A 175 8.69 -12.92 -13.98
N LEU A 176 9.21 -11.71 -14.18
CA LEU A 176 8.73 -10.76 -15.20
C LEU A 176 8.93 -11.30 -16.63
N LYS A 177 10.09 -11.89 -16.91
CA LYS A 177 10.40 -12.49 -18.23
C LYS A 177 9.39 -13.55 -18.62
N GLU A 178 9.05 -14.45 -17.68
CA GLU A 178 8.10 -15.53 -17.95
C GLU A 178 6.70 -14.98 -18.25
N TRP A 179 6.28 -13.93 -17.54
CA TRP A 179 4.98 -13.30 -17.76
C TRP A 179 4.85 -12.64 -19.15
N ILE A 180 5.89 -11.97 -19.62
CA ILE A 180 5.88 -11.31 -20.94
C ILE A 180 5.95 -12.32 -22.06
N ARG A 181 6.74 -13.39 -21.88
CA ARG A 181 6.80 -14.51 -22.83
C ARG A 181 5.41 -15.09 -23.11
N ILE A 182 4.55 -15.15 -22.09
CA ILE A 182 3.17 -15.67 -22.21
C ILE A 182 2.24 -14.66 -22.92
N ARG A 183 2.47 -13.36 -22.78
CA ARG A 183 1.58 -12.29 -23.31
C ARG A 183 1.93 -11.85 -24.74
N GLY A 184 3.18 -11.99 -25.17
CA GLY A 184 3.60 -11.86 -26.57
C GLY A 184 3.47 -10.46 -27.21
N ASP A 185 3.37 -9.41 -26.41
CA ASP A 185 3.10 -8.05 -26.90
C ASP A 185 4.37 -7.17 -26.92
N GLU A 186 4.70 -6.58 -28.07
CA GLU A 186 5.83 -5.67 -28.22
C GLU A 186 5.61 -4.32 -27.52
N GLU A 187 4.36 -3.88 -27.34
CA GLU A 187 4.05 -2.61 -26.67
C GLU A 187 4.30 -2.67 -25.16
N VAL A 188 4.23 -3.86 -24.56
CA VAL A 188 4.49 -4.09 -23.12
C VAL A 188 5.99 -4.10 -22.80
N ARG A 189 6.84 -4.16 -23.84
CA ARG A 189 8.29 -4.33 -23.72
C ARG A 189 8.97 -3.13 -23.06
N ASP A 190 8.46 -1.92 -23.27
CA ASP A 190 9.03 -0.69 -22.69
C ASP A 190 8.79 -0.62 -21.18
N ASN A 191 7.57 -0.90 -20.72
CA ASN A 191 7.25 -0.99 -19.28
C ASN A 191 8.09 -2.07 -18.59
N TYR A 192 8.29 -3.18 -19.28
CA TYR A 192 9.16 -4.24 -18.78
C TYR A 192 10.60 -3.79 -18.61
N TYR A 193 11.20 -3.16 -19.62
CA TYR A 193 12.59 -2.71 -19.52
C TYR A 193 12.74 -1.68 -18.41
N ARG A 194 11.77 -0.76 -18.26
CA ARG A 194 11.71 0.16 -17.11
C ARG A 194 11.67 -0.60 -15.78
N ALA A 195 10.76 -1.56 -15.62
CA ALA A 195 10.66 -2.37 -14.40
C ALA A 195 11.93 -3.17 -14.09
N VAL A 196 12.57 -3.77 -15.10
CA VAL A 196 13.82 -4.53 -14.96
C VAL A 196 14.98 -3.63 -14.59
N HIS A 197 15.10 -2.46 -15.22
CA HIS A 197 16.08 -1.44 -14.87
C HIS A 197 15.90 -1.00 -13.40
N PHE A 198 14.66 -0.78 -12.95
CA PHE A 198 14.41 -0.51 -11.53
C PHE A 198 14.86 -1.65 -10.61
N ILE A 199 14.55 -2.90 -10.95
CA ILE A 199 14.92 -4.06 -10.10
C ILE A 199 16.44 -4.26 -10.01
N TRP A 200 17.19 -3.99 -11.08
CA TRP A 200 18.63 -4.19 -11.12
C TRP A 200 19.44 -3.00 -10.60
N ASP A 201 19.05 -1.79 -11.00
CA ASP A 201 19.90 -0.60 -10.87
C ASP A 201 19.56 0.27 -9.65
N HIS A 202 18.43 0.03 -8.96
CA HIS A 202 17.99 0.88 -7.86
C HIS A 202 18.05 0.18 -6.49
N GLU A 203 18.91 0.69 -5.61
CA GLU A 203 18.60 0.72 -4.19
C GLU A 203 17.33 1.58 -3.99
N PRO A 204 16.40 1.22 -3.08
CA PRO A 204 15.20 2.01 -2.87
C PRO A 204 15.58 3.45 -2.55
N SER A 205 15.14 4.39 -3.40
CA SER A 205 15.44 5.81 -3.24
C SER A 205 15.06 6.29 -1.84
N LEU A 206 16.00 6.97 -1.18
CA LEU A 206 15.73 7.74 0.04
C LEU A 206 15.09 9.10 -0.28
N GLU A 207 15.06 9.48 -1.55
CA GLU A 207 14.42 10.70 -2.00
C GLU A 207 12.92 10.48 -2.19
N PRO A 208 12.07 11.41 -1.73
CA PRO A 208 10.64 11.31 -1.91
C PRO A 208 10.26 11.32 -3.41
N PRO A 209 9.16 10.66 -3.80
CA PRO A 209 8.69 10.61 -5.19
C PRO A 209 8.54 12.01 -5.81
N ALA A 210 8.69 12.14 -7.13
CA ALA A 210 8.70 13.43 -7.83
C ALA A 210 7.45 14.30 -7.56
N ARG A 211 6.27 13.68 -7.46
CA ARG A 211 5.03 14.40 -7.10
C ARG A 211 5.07 14.99 -5.70
N VAL A 212 5.77 14.33 -4.79
CA VAL A 212 5.93 14.74 -3.40
C VAL A 212 6.91 15.90 -3.33
N LYS A 213 8.01 15.84 -4.10
CA LYS A 213 8.90 17.00 -4.31
C LYS A 213 8.13 18.22 -4.82
N LYS A 214 7.29 18.05 -5.86
CA LYS A 214 6.48 19.13 -6.42
C LYS A 214 5.46 19.71 -5.42
N LEU A 215 4.85 18.87 -4.58
CA LEU A 215 3.95 19.32 -3.51
C LEU A 215 4.71 20.07 -2.42
N VAL A 216 5.88 19.59 -2.00
CA VAL A 216 6.78 20.30 -1.07
C VAL A 216 7.19 21.65 -1.64
N GLU A 217 7.58 21.73 -2.91
CA GLU A 217 7.92 22.97 -3.61
C GLU A 217 6.74 23.96 -3.67
N ILE A 218 5.53 23.48 -4.01
CA ILE A 218 4.30 24.29 -4.00
C ILE A 218 4.06 24.81 -2.58
N ARG A 219 4.11 23.94 -1.57
CA ARG A 219 3.92 24.34 -0.19
C ARG A 219 4.94 25.39 0.22
N GLU A 220 6.24 25.16 0.06
CA GLU A 220 7.28 26.13 0.38
C GLU A 220 7.11 27.47 -0.35
N LYS A 221 6.58 27.44 -1.57
CA LYS A 221 6.27 28.65 -2.35
C LYS A 221 5.09 29.43 -1.77
N TYR A 222 4.05 28.74 -1.28
CA TYR A 222 2.79 29.35 -0.81
C TYR A 222 2.64 29.41 0.72
N SER A 223 3.55 28.80 1.48
CA SER A 223 3.62 28.85 2.95
C SER A 223 4.58 29.94 3.46
N LYS A 224 5.24 30.67 2.54
CA LYS A 224 5.88 31.93 2.90
C LYS A 224 4.79 32.89 3.37
N PRO A 225 4.98 33.61 4.49
CA PRO A 225 4.04 34.65 4.89
C PRO A 225 3.83 35.56 3.68
N LEU A 226 2.57 35.86 3.38
CA LEU A 226 2.24 36.87 2.38
C LEU A 226 3.06 38.12 2.72
N PRO A 227 3.72 38.76 1.74
CA PRO A 227 4.48 39.97 2.01
C PRO A 227 3.57 40.92 2.80
N GLU A 228 4.06 41.43 3.93
CA GLU A 228 3.30 42.35 4.77
C GLU A 228 2.74 43.44 3.86
N THR A 229 1.42 43.46 3.68
CA THR A 229 0.77 44.57 3.02
C THR A 229 1.19 45.80 3.82
N PRO A 230 1.90 46.77 3.23
CA PRO A 230 2.32 47.94 3.97
C PRO A 230 1.06 48.55 4.55
N TYR A 231 0.97 48.54 5.88
CA TYR A 231 -0.12 49.13 6.64
C TYR A 231 0.03 50.65 6.49
N ASN A 232 -0.32 51.18 5.32
CA ASN A 232 -0.50 52.60 5.13
C ASN A 232 -1.78 52.94 5.86
N GLY A 233 -1.64 53.35 7.12
CA GLY A 233 -2.70 53.91 7.93
C GLY A 233 -3.37 55.06 7.20
N GLY A 234 -4.46 54.75 6.50
CA GLY A 234 -5.42 55.70 5.95
C GLY A 234 -6.78 55.33 6.54
N GLY A 235 -7.23 56.12 7.51
CA GLY A 235 -8.46 55.89 8.24
C GLY A 235 -9.70 55.85 7.36
N PHE A 236 -10.63 55.01 7.77
CA PHE A 236 -12.06 55.18 7.49
C PHE A 236 -12.80 55.10 8.83
N PHE A 237 -12.94 56.26 9.47
CA PHE A 237 -14.04 56.65 10.33
C PHE A 237 -14.31 58.14 10.08
#